data_AF-A0A3B8Y237-F1
#
_entry.id   AF-A0A3B8Y237-F1
#
_cell.length_a   1.000
_cell.length_b   1.000
_cell.length_c   1.000
_cell.angle_alpha   90.00
_cell.angle_beta   90.00
_cell.angle_gamma   90.00
#
_symmetry.space_group_name_H-M   'P 1'
#
loop_
_entity.id
_entity.type
_entity.pdbx_description
1 polymer ?
#
loop_
_entity_poly.entity_id
_entity_poly.type
_entity_poly.pdbx_seq_one_letter_code
_entity_poly.pdbx_strand_id
1 'polypeptide(L)'
;MYFGQTITGDLANYDATSTFADEPKGQYREETTSVGQFPPNAFGLYDMHGNVWEWCADEWHRNYENEPPDRSLWINGVDLNYKGSPLRGGSWKDSPNGCRSASRFNSWFGANYSTFGFRIVCVFGRTP
;
A
#
# COMPACT_ATOMS: atom_id res chain seq x y z
N MET A 1 -8.69 -3.38 -11.12
CA MET A 1 -7.97 -3.99 -9.99
C MET A 1 -7.42 -5.33 -10.46
N TYR A 2 -6.21 -5.70 -10.05
CA TYR A 2 -5.55 -6.91 -10.55
C TYR A 2 -6.19 -8.21 -10.02
N PHE A 3 -6.56 -8.23 -8.73
CA PHE A 3 -7.11 -9.40 -8.06
C PHE A 3 -8.64 -9.52 -8.15
N GLY A 4 -9.25 -9.20 -9.30
CA GLY A 4 -10.71 -9.38 -9.47
C GLY A 4 -11.56 -8.61 -8.44
N GLN A 5 -12.66 -9.21 -7.98
CA GLN A 5 -13.57 -8.62 -6.99
C GLN A 5 -13.08 -8.75 -5.54
N THR A 6 -12.25 -9.74 -5.23
CA THR A 6 -11.90 -10.14 -3.87
C THR A 6 -10.41 -10.48 -3.76
N ILE A 7 -9.80 -10.10 -2.64
CA ILE A 7 -8.44 -10.53 -2.30
C ILE A 7 -8.53 -11.67 -1.30
N THR A 8 -7.74 -12.72 -1.51
CA THR A 8 -7.70 -13.91 -0.64
C THR A 8 -6.30 -14.10 -0.07
N GLY A 9 -6.18 -14.91 0.99
CA GLY A 9 -4.88 -15.22 1.64
C GLY A 9 -3.89 -16.01 0.77
N ASP A 10 -4.34 -16.48 -0.41
CA ASP A 10 -3.51 -17.12 -1.45
C ASP A 10 -2.96 -16.11 -2.46
N LEU A 11 -3.47 -14.87 -2.44
CA LEU A 11 -3.07 -13.79 -3.36
C LEU A 11 -2.20 -12.74 -2.68
N ALA A 12 -2.26 -12.63 -1.35
CA ALA A 12 -1.44 -11.71 -0.59
C ALA A 12 -1.32 -12.11 0.89
N ASN A 13 -0.35 -11.50 1.57
CA ASN A 13 -0.13 -11.67 3.00
C ASN A 13 -0.80 -10.55 3.81
N TYR A 14 -1.89 -10.85 4.51
CA TYR A 14 -2.65 -9.94 5.36
C TYR A 14 -3.40 -10.74 6.45
N ASP A 15 -4.20 -10.10 7.30
CA ASP A 15 -5.10 -10.81 8.20
C ASP A 15 -6.29 -11.40 7.42
N ALA A 16 -6.05 -12.59 6.86
CA ALA A 16 -7.05 -13.34 6.11
C ALA A 16 -8.10 -14.05 6.99
N THR A 17 -8.08 -13.86 8.32
CA THR A 17 -9.22 -14.27 9.17
C THR A 17 -10.42 -13.33 8.99
N SER A 18 -10.15 -12.12 8.48
CA SER A 18 -11.14 -11.16 8.00
C SER A 18 -11.32 -11.33 6.49
N THR A 19 -12.57 -11.39 6.04
CA THR A 19 -12.90 -11.62 4.62
C THR A 19 -13.44 -10.36 3.96
N PHE A 20 -13.28 -10.28 2.65
CA PHE A 20 -13.97 -9.30 1.81
C PHE A 20 -15.06 -10.04 1.04
N ALA A 21 -16.30 -9.55 1.09
CA ALA A 21 -17.46 -10.29 0.60
C ALA A 21 -17.57 -11.71 1.22
N ASP A 22 -18.09 -12.67 0.45
CA ASP A 22 -18.41 -14.03 0.94
C ASP A 22 -17.27 -15.05 0.73
N GLU A 23 -16.02 -14.60 0.70
CA GLU A 23 -14.85 -15.47 0.57
C GLU A 23 -14.61 -16.32 1.83
N PRO A 24 -14.01 -17.52 1.70
CA PRO A 24 -13.56 -18.27 2.86
C PRO A 24 -12.42 -17.56 3.58
N LYS A 25 -12.37 -17.74 4.90
CA LYS A 25 -11.23 -17.28 5.71
C LYS A 25 -9.96 -18.00 5.28
N GLY A 26 -8.87 -17.26 5.20
CA GLY A 26 -7.53 -17.77 4.91
C GLY A 26 -6.62 -17.78 6.14
N GLN A 27 -5.34 -18.06 5.90
CA GLN A 27 -4.30 -18.05 6.93
C GLN A 27 -3.87 -16.63 7.26
N TYR A 28 -3.94 -16.26 8.55
CA TYR A 28 -3.22 -15.10 9.08
C TYR A 28 -1.84 -15.55 9.57
N ARG A 29 -0.79 -15.03 8.93
CA ARG A 29 0.59 -15.50 9.15
C ARG A 29 1.29 -14.83 10.32
N GLU A 30 0.78 -13.68 10.77
CA GLU A 30 1.34 -12.93 11.91
C GLU A 30 2.80 -12.45 11.71
N GLU A 31 3.29 -12.48 10.48
CA GLU A 31 4.62 -12.01 10.11
C GLU A 31 4.70 -11.67 8.61
N THR A 32 5.80 -11.03 8.22
CA THR A 32 6.14 -10.81 6.81
C THR A 32 6.46 -12.13 6.11
N THR A 33 6.13 -12.22 4.83
CA THR A 33 6.61 -13.28 3.94
C THR A 33 7.79 -12.77 3.12
N SER A 34 8.56 -13.71 2.54
CA SER A 34 9.56 -13.34 1.52
C SER A 34 8.89 -12.57 0.38
N VAL A 35 9.55 -11.52 -0.11
CA VAL A 35 9.03 -10.72 -1.24
C VAL A 35 8.85 -11.62 -2.46
N GLY A 36 7.71 -11.48 -3.12
CA GLY A 36 7.37 -12.24 -4.33
C GLY A 36 6.90 -13.67 -4.09
N GLN A 37 6.51 -14.01 -2.85
CA GLN A 37 5.89 -15.31 -2.54
C GLN A 37 4.53 -15.50 -3.23
N PHE A 38 3.82 -14.41 -3.51
CA PHE A 38 2.51 -14.41 -4.17
C PHE A 38 2.61 -13.96 -5.65
N PRO A 39 1.61 -14.24 -6.50
CA PRO A 39 1.64 -13.84 -7.90
C PRO A 39 1.82 -12.31 -8.08
N PRO A 40 2.64 -11.86 -9.05
CA PRO A 40 2.77 -10.44 -9.35
C PRO A 40 1.49 -9.92 -9.98
N ASN A 41 1.29 -8.60 -10.00
CA ASN A 41 0.27 -7.96 -10.80
C ASN A 41 0.59 -7.92 -12.31
N ALA A 42 -0.34 -7.44 -13.13
CA ALA A 42 -0.18 -7.33 -14.59
C ALA A 42 0.97 -6.40 -15.02
N PHE A 43 1.52 -5.61 -14.09
CA PHE A 43 2.70 -4.78 -14.30
C PHE A 43 4.00 -5.44 -13.82
N GLY A 44 3.94 -6.70 -13.36
CA GLY A 44 5.09 -7.41 -12.79
C GLY A 44 5.45 -6.98 -11.36
N LEU A 45 4.56 -6.27 -10.66
CA LEU A 45 4.80 -5.81 -9.29
C LEU A 45 4.25 -6.80 -8.27
N TYR A 46 5.08 -7.17 -7.30
CA TYR A 46 4.76 -8.08 -6.21
C TYR A 46 4.35 -7.33 -4.94
N ASP A 47 3.56 -8.01 -4.12
CA ASP A 47 3.20 -7.60 -2.75
C ASP A 47 2.53 -6.21 -2.65
N MET A 48 1.83 -5.79 -3.71
CA MET A 48 1.14 -4.48 -3.75
C MET A 48 -0.12 -4.41 -2.85
N HIS A 49 -0.48 -5.51 -2.20
CA HIS A 49 -1.74 -5.69 -1.48
C HIS A 49 -1.56 -6.43 -0.14
N GLY A 50 -0.53 -6.09 0.62
CA GLY A 50 -0.23 -6.68 1.92
C GLY A 50 1.27 -6.74 2.15
N ASN A 51 1.70 -7.67 3.00
CA ASN A 51 3.06 -7.83 3.50
C ASN A 51 3.48 -6.63 4.36
N VAL A 52 3.76 -5.47 3.78
CA VAL A 52 4.08 -4.23 4.52
C VAL A 52 3.46 -3.01 3.86
N TRP A 53 3.07 -2.04 4.67
CA TRP A 53 2.74 -0.70 4.21
C TRP A 53 3.97 -0.05 3.59
N GLU A 54 3.80 0.66 2.48
CA GLU A 54 4.92 1.29 1.76
C GLU A 54 4.82 2.81 1.79
N TRP A 55 5.88 3.46 2.26
CA TRP A 55 5.98 4.92 2.26
C TRP A 55 5.94 5.49 0.84
N CYS A 56 5.13 6.53 0.64
CA CYS A 56 5.15 7.38 -0.56
C CYS A 56 5.79 8.73 -0.26
N ALA A 57 6.34 9.38 -1.28
CA ALA A 57 7.09 10.63 -1.14
C ALA A 57 6.20 11.87 -0.99
N ASP A 58 4.90 11.75 -1.26
CA ASP A 58 3.92 12.82 -1.04
C ASP A 58 3.77 13.15 0.45
N GLU A 59 3.27 14.35 0.74
CA GLU A 59 2.73 14.68 2.04
C GLU A 59 1.28 14.17 2.16
N TRP A 60 0.77 14.05 3.38
CA TRP A 60 -0.59 13.59 3.60
C TRP A 60 -1.63 14.69 3.29
N HIS A 61 -2.64 14.32 2.50
CA HIS A 61 -3.86 15.10 2.27
C HIS A 61 -5.08 14.22 2.50
N ARG A 62 -6.10 14.78 3.17
CA ARG A 62 -7.35 14.05 3.49
C ARG A 62 -8.13 13.65 2.24
N ASN A 63 -8.01 14.41 1.17
CA ASN A 63 -8.69 14.17 -0.10
C ASN A 63 -7.71 14.46 -1.25
N TYR A 64 -8.22 14.41 -2.49
CA TYR A 64 -7.47 14.72 -3.71
C TYR A 64 -7.89 16.07 -4.33
N GLU A 65 -8.57 16.91 -3.56
CA GLU A 65 -8.92 18.26 -4.00
C GLU A 65 -7.63 19.08 -4.09
N ASN A 66 -7.30 19.56 -5.29
CA ASN A 66 -6.06 20.30 -5.60
C ASN A 66 -4.78 19.45 -5.69
N GLU A 67 -4.89 18.16 -6.01
CA GLU A 67 -3.73 17.37 -6.45
C GLU A 67 -3.02 18.06 -7.63
N PRO A 68 -1.68 18.05 -7.69
CA PRO A 68 -0.94 18.57 -8.84
C PRO A 68 -1.41 17.92 -10.16
N PRO A 69 -1.83 18.71 -11.17
CA PRO A 69 -2.40 18.16 -12.41
C PRO A 69 -1.37 17.38 -13.24
N ASP A 70 -0.09 17.66 -13.04
CA ASP A 70 1.03 16.97 -13.66
C ASP A 70 1.48 15.70 -12.90
N ARG A 71 0.81 15.37 -11.78
CA ARG A 71 1.15 14.26 -10.89
C ARG A 71 2.58 14.36 -10.33
N SER A 72 3.10 15.57 -10.22
CA SER A 72 4.30 15.84 -9.43
C SER A 72 4.05 15.58 -7.95
N LEU A 73 5.14 15.47 -7.17
CA LEU A 73 5.05 15.22 -5.73
C LEU A 73 4.14 16.24 -5.05
N TRP A 74 3.16 15.76 -4.28
CA TRP A 74 2.26 16.65 -3.55
C TRP A 74 2.85 17.02 -2.19
N ILE A 75 3.76 18.00 -2.18
CA ILE A 75 4.57 18.40 -1.00
C ILE A 75 4.11 19.70 -0.32
N ASN A 76 2.97 20.24 -0.72
CA ASN A 76 2.40 21.47 -0.15
C ASN A 76 1.22 21.13 0.76
N GLY A 77 1.34 20.07 1.57
CA GLY A 77 0.31 19.61 2.50
C GLY A 77 0.00 20.63 3.57
N VAL A 78 -0.97 21.49 3.30
CA VAL A 78 -1.39 22.60 4.18
C VAL A 78 -2.15 22.16 5.44
N ASP A 79 -2.19 20.87 5.79
CA ASP A 79 -2.81 20.43 7.05
C ASP A 79 -1.74 20.29 8.14
N LEU A 80 -1.47 21.40 8.83
CA LEU A 80 -0.50 21.48 9.94
C LEU A 80 -0.77 20.46 11.07
N ASN A 81 -1.97 19.85 11.09
CA ASN A 81 -2.36 18.83 12.06
C ASN A 81 -1.95 17.40 11.65
N TYR A 82 -1.47 17.18 10.42
CA TYR A 82 -1.15 15.86 9.88
C TYR A 82 0.21 15.87 9.16
N LYS A 83 1.29 16.08 9.92
CA LYS A 83 2.67 16.06 9.40
C LYS A 83 3.13 14.62 9.14
N GLY A 84 2.72 14.07 8.00
CA GLY A 84 3.03 12.71 7.64
C GLY A 84 3.03 12.48 6.14
N SER A 85 3.44 11.28 5.75
CA SER A 85 3.35 10.80 4.38
C SER A 85 2.32 9.68 4.28
N PRO A 86 1.66 9.53 3.12
CA PRO A 86 0.78 8.42 2.91
C PRO A 86 1.58 7.12 2.81
N LEU A 87 1.04 6.09 3.46
CA LEU A 87 1.39 4.70 3.33
C LEU A 87 0.34 4.00 2.44
N ARG A 88 0.78 3.12 1.56
CA ARG A 88 -0.06 2.36 0.62
C ARG A 88 0.19 0.86 0.73
N GLY A 89 -0.79 0.05 0.30
CA GLY A 89 -0.64 -1.40 0.12
C GLY A 89 -1.22 -2.28 1.22
N GLY A 90 -1.32 -1.81 2.46
CA GLY A 90 -1.66 -2.66 3.60
C GLY A 90 -0.47 -3.47 4.11
N SER A 91 -0.61 -4.15 5.25
CA SER A 91 0.42 -5.00 5.81
C SER A 91 -0.10 -6.39 6.17
N TRP A 92 0.81 -7.27 6.62
CA TRP A 92 0.46 -8.58 7.15
C TRP A 92 -0.55 -8.52 8.31
N LYS A 93 -0.67 -7.39 9.03
CA LYS A 93 -1.62 -7.18 10.13
C LYS A 93 -2.98 -6.63 9.72
N ASP A 94 -3.14 -6.17 8.49
CA ASP A 94 -4.35 -5.45 8.09
C ASP A 94 -5.44 -6.40 7.62
N SER A 95 -6.69 -6.01 7.87
CA SER A 95 -7.85 -6.61 7.19
C SER A 95 -7.79 -6.35 5.68
N PRO A 96 -8.51 -7.12 4.84
CA PRO A 96 -8.48 -6.95 3.38
C PRO A 96 -8.92 -5.55 2.91
N ASN A 97 -9.71 -4.83 3.72
CA ASN A 97 -10.07 -3.44 3.43
C ASN A 97 -8.86 -2.49 3.44
N GLY A 98 -7.88 -2.74 4.32
CA GLY A 98 -6.61 -2.00 4.37
C GLY A 98 -5.72 -2.27 3.15
N CYS A 99 -5.85 -3.44 2.54
CA CYS A 99 -5.05 -3.90 1.41
C CYS A 99 -5.59 -3.48 0.02
N ARG A 100 -6.69 -2.73 -0.06
CA ARG A 100 -7.23 -2.27 -1.36
C ARG A 100 -6.29 -1.27 -2.03
N SER A 101 -6.24 -1.26 -3.36
CA SER A 101 -5.40 -0.31 -4.14
C SER A 101 -5.66 1.16 -3.79
N ALA A 102 -6.90 1.50 -3.41
CA ALA A 102 -7.32 2.86 -3.08
C ALA A 102 -7.12 3.21 -1.60
N SER A 103 -6.78 2.24 -0.75
CA SER A 103 -6.59 2.49 0.67
C SER A 103 -5.31 3.30 0.91
N ARG A 104 -5.41 4.22 1.86
CA ARG A 104 -4.35 5.13 2.27
C ARG A 104 -4.32 5.18 3.78
N PHE A 105 -3.13 5.10 4.36
CA PHE A 105 -2.91 5.29 5.78
C PHE A 105 -1.95 6.47 5.99
N ASN A 106 -2.17 7.28 7.01
CA ASN A 106 -1.27 8.38 7.34
C ASN A 106 -0.34 7.96 8.47
N SER A 107 0.95 8.23 8.35
CA SER A 107 1.85 8.14 9.48
C SER A 107 2.87 9.28 9.51
N TRP A 108 3.27 9.65 10.71
CA TRP A 108 4.21 10.73 10.98
C TRP A 108 5.59 10.43 10.39
N PHE A 109 6.27 11.48 9.94
CA PHE A 109 7.67 11.35 9.52
C PHE A 109 8.52 10.69 10.61
N GLY A 110 9.30 9.68 10.23
CA GLY A 110 10.20 8.94 11.14
C GLY A 110 9.56 7.74 11.85
N ALA A 111 8.26 7.46 11.65
CA ALA A 111 7.66 6.23 12.15
C ALA A 111 8.26 4.98 11.48
N ASN A 112 8.60 3.95 12.27
CA ASN A 112 9.34 2.78 11.82
C ASN A 112 8.79 1.45 12.39
N TYR A 113 7.50 1.22 12.22
CA TYR A 113 6.86 -0.01 12.67
C TYR A 113 7.32 -1.23 11.86
N SER A 114 7.23 -2.43 12.45
CA SER A 114 7.55 -3.70 11.77
C SER A 114 6.63 -4.04 10.59
N THR A 115 5.56 -3.28 10.40
CA THR A 115 4.64 -3.38 9.27
C THR A 115 4.94 -2.35 8.18
N PHE A 116 5.97 -1.51 8.32
CA PHE A 116 6.30 -0.44 7.38
C PHE A 116 7.56 -0.79 6.60
N GLY A 117 7.53 -0.49 5.30
CA GLY A 117 8.62 -0.64 4.36
C GLY A 117 8.53 0.44 3.27
N PHE A 118 9.19 0.19 2.15
CA PHE A 118 9.17 1.08 0.99
C PHE A 118 9.62 0.33 -0.25
N ARG A 119 9.33 0.92 -1.42
CA ARG A 119 9.93 0.54 -2.70
C ARG A 119 10.60 1.74 -3.33
N ILE A 120 11.69 1.49 -4.06
CA ILE A 120 12.44 2.55 -4.74
C ILE A 120 11.93 2.64 -6.19
N VAL A 121 11.69 3.87 -6.63
CA VAL A 121 11.40 4.19 -8.03
C VAL A 121 12.60 4.96 -8.58
N CYS A 122 13.09 4.57 -9.75
CA CYS A 122 14.16 5.25 -10.45
C CYS A 122 13.66 5.74 -11.81
N VAL A 123 13.98 6.98 -12.16
CA VAL A 123 13.68 7.55 -13.47
C VAL A 123 14.94 7.42 -14.31
N PHE A 124 14.88 6.62 -15.37
CA PHE A 124 15.91 6.59 -16.40
C PHE A 124 15.54 7.59 -17.48
N GLY A 125 16.43 8.55 -17.74
CA GLY A 125 16.28 9.43 -18.89
C GLY A 125 16.27 8.59 -20.15
N ARG A 126 15.19 8.65 -20.93
CA ARG A 126 15.24 8.16 -22.31
C ARG A 126 16.15 9.11 -23.06
N THR A 127 17.34 8.67 -23.43
CA THR A 127 18.11 9.34 -24.47
C THR A 127 17.24 9.42 -25.73
N PRO A 128 17.12 10.58 -26.37
CA PRO A 128 16.32 10.77 -27.58
C PRO A 128 16.79 9.87 -28.73
#